data_AF-A0A353E0A3-F1
#
_entry.id   AF-A0A353E0A3-F1
#
_cell.length_a   1.000
_cell.length_b   1.000
_cell.length_c   1.000
_cell.angle_alpha   90.00
_cell.angle_beta   90.00
_cell.angle_gamma   90.00
#
_symmetry.space_group_name_H-M   'P 1'
#
loop_
_entity.id
_entity.type
_entity.pdbx_description
1 polymer ?
#
loop_
_entity_poly.entity_id
_entity_poly.type
_entity_poly.pdbx_seq_one_letter_code
_entity_poly.pdbx_strand_id
1 'polypeptide(L)'
;MTATFRPSIPKRISGLCSALVLCGTFLEMGGELLMAQGETDRSANVVLIAGPITGHPKEAHEYEKAVTLIKHCLETSPNAPSMNLSAHYQGWPEDPSILERADAILLVSDGSDHQETMHPFYREDRFAMLKKQMDRGCGLMLLHWSTFHPARFHDEITEWIGGYFDYETGPEPRKWYSRIQTWSQEVSLTSMAHPVLRGVRPFELKDEYYYHLRFRASDRRLLPILQVLPPGEESLDTVAWCLERKDGGRGFAFTGGHFHDSWWLPDFRRMLLNAVVWTSGCEVPEGGIVSALPPRQKVVILTGDQHPAHHWKDTTLALMHAMELDPRCRVEVSESPEAWLSDASHLHGIDLLVMNYCNWESPGWGAQARERLDQFVRRGGGLAVIHFANGAFHASLPGAETSDW
;
A
#
# COMPACT_ATOMS: atom_id res chain seq x y z
N MET A 1 -45.52 -7.73 3.42
CA MET A 1 -45.44 -6.34 2.93
C MET A 1 -44.06 -6.14 2.33
N THR A 2 -43.93 -6.30 1.03
CA THR A 2 -42.67 -6.20 0.28
C THR A 2 -42.74 -4.95 -0.59
N ALA A 3 -42.03 -3.90 -0.17
CA ALA A 3 -41.96 -2.64 -0.91
C ALA A 3 -40.78 -2.70 -1.89
N THR A 4 -41.09 -2.79 -3.19
CA THR A 4 -40.14 -2.63 -4.28
C THR A 4 -40.05 -1.15 -4.66
N PHE A 5 -38.86 -0.56 -4.51
CA PHE A 5 -38.55 0.80 -4.95
C PHE A 5 -38.19 0.80 -6.45
N ARG A 6 -38.89 1.59 -7.27
CA ARG A 6 -38.54 1.87 -8.68
C ARG A 6 -37.99 3.30 -8.78
N PRO A 7 -36.83 3.53 -9.42
CA PRO A 7 -36.36 4.88 -9.70
C PRO A 7 -37.05 5.45 -10.96
N SER A 8 -37.49 6.70 -10.87
CA SER A 8 -38.07 7.48 -11.98
C SER A 8 -37.00 8.21 -12.77
N ILE A 9 -36.93 7.96 -14.08
CA ILE A 9 -36.08 8.67 -15.05
C ILE A 9 -36.89 9.85 -15.64
N PRO A 10 -36.38 11.09 -15.68
CA PRO A 10 -36.99 12.15 -16.48
C PRO A 10 -36.52 12.12 -17.95
N LYS A 11 -37.47 12.45 -18.82
CA LYS A 11 -37.46 12.31 -20.28
C LYS A 11 -36.56 13.33 -20.99
N ARG A 12 -36.06 12.87 -22.14
CA ARG A 12 -35.46 13.63 -23.25
C ARG A 12 -36.29 14.86 -23.64
N ILE A 13 -35.59 15.94 -23.98
CA ILE A 13 -36.11 17.02 -24.83
C ILE A 13 -35.30 17.01 -26.14
N SER A 14 -36.02 16.80 -27.23
CA SER A 14 -35.57 16.94 -28.62
C SER A 14 -35.69 18.39 -29.08
N GLY A 15 -34.68 18.92 -29.79
CA GLY A 15 -34.73 20.25 -30.40
C GLY A 15 -33.80 20.39 -31.61
N LEU A 16 -34.41 20.26 -32.78
CA LEU A 16 -34.11 20.75 -34.13
C LEU A 16 -32.66 21.00 -34.64
N CYS A 17 -32.41 20.38 -35.80
CA CYS A 17 -31.42 20.73 -36.82
C CYS A 17 -31.51 22.19 -37.31
N SER A 18 -30.36 22.79 -37.59
CA SER A 18 -30.16 23.72 -38.71
C SER A 18 -28.69 23.73 -39.10
N ALA A 19 -28.38 23.15 -40.26
CA ALA A 19 -27.09 23.23 -40.91
C ALA A 19 -26.98 24.57 -41.63
N LEU A 20 -25.92 25.33 -41.38
CA LEU A 20 -25.50 26.44 -42.23
C LEU A 20 -24.17 26.05 -42.88
N VAL A 21 -24.24 25.77 -44.17
CA VAL A 21 -23.09 25.64 -45.06
C VAL A 21 -22.67 27.04 -45.46
N LEU A 22 -21.47 27.45 -45.05
CA LEU A 22 -20.80 28.63 -45.60
C LEU A 22 -19.57 28.16 -46.36
N CYS A 23 -19.71 28.19 -47.67
CA CYS A 23 -18.65 27.96 -48.64
C CYS A 23 -17.74 29.20 -48.64
N GLY A 24 -16.49 29.03 -48.20
CA GLY A 24 -15.46 30.05 -48.25
C GLY A 24 -14.21 29.47 -48.91
N THR A 25 -14.01 29.81 -50.18
CA THR A 25 -12.81 29.53 -50.95
C THR A 25 -11.65 30.39 -50.46
N PHE A 26 -10.56 29.78 -49.98
CA PHE A 26 -9.24 30.42 -49.97
C PHE A 26 -8.18 29.48 -50.51
N LEU A 27 -7.41 30.03 -51.44
CA LEU A 27 -6.34 29.43 -52.22
C LEU A 27 -5.06 29.34 -51.38
N GLU A 28 -4.40 28.17 -51.48
CA GLU A 28 -3.00 27.80 -51.25
C GLU A 28 -1.99 28.75 -50.57
N MET A 29 -1.32 28.23 -49.54
CA MET A 29 0.15 28.19 -49.49
C MET A 29 0.58 26.90 -48.79
N GLY A 30 1.18 25.99 -49.55
CA GLY A 30 1.69 24.71 -49.07
C GLY A 30 2.87 24.89 -48.11
N GLY A 31 2.64 24.52 -46.85
CA GLY A 31 3.67 24.01 -45.97
C GLY A 31 3.26 22.59 -45.58
N GLU A 32 4.04 21.59 -45.96
CA GLU A 32 3.92 20.24 -45.41
C GLU A 32 4.25 20.29 -43.92
N LEU A 33 3.24 20.61 -43.13
CA LEU A 33 3.23 20.30 -41.72
C LEU A 33 3.01 18.79 -41.65
N LEU A 34 4.11 18.03 -41.47
CA LEU A 34 4.04 16.63 -41.05
C LEU A 34 3.29 16.63 -39.71
N MET A 35 1.96 16.51 -39.78
CA MET A 35 1.16 16.11 -38.63
C MET A 35 1.65 14.73 -38.25
N ALA A 36 2.37 14.63 -37.13
CA ALA A 36 2.64 13.37 -36.47
C ALA A 36 1.30 12.64 -36.35
N GLN A 37 1.15 11.56 -37.13
CA GLN A 37 0.02 10.67 -36.99
C GLN A 37 0.06 10.12 -35.56
N GLY A 38 -1.07 10.25 -34.87
CA GLY A 38 -1.18 10.06 -33.44
C GLY A 38 -0.53 8.78 -32.96
N GLU A 39 0.17 8.89 -31.83
CA GLU A 39 0.43 7.75 -30.96
C GLU A 39 -0.89 7.00 -30.81
N THR A 40 -0.93 5.77 -31.32
CA THR A 40 -2.00 4.84 -30.98
C THR A 40 -2.08 4.79 -29.47
N ASP A 41 -3.22 5.18 -28.91
CA ASP A 41 -3.57 5.13 -27.48
C ASP A 41 -3.52 3.68 -26.98
N ARG A 42 -2.32 3.12 -26.92
CA ARG A 42 -2.05 1.78 -26.45
C ARG A 42 -2.04 1.85 -24.94
N SER A 43 -3.03 1.19 -24.34
CA SER A 43 -3.07 0.98 -22.90
C SER A 43 -1.84 0.18 -22.44
N ALA A 44 -1.08 0.70 -21.48
CA ALA A 44 0.11 0.03 -20.96
C ALA A 44 -0.30 -1.19 -20.11
N ASN A 45 0.32 -2.34 -20.34
CA ASN A 45 0.05 -3.55 -19.57
C ASN A 45 0.97 -3.59 -18.34
N VAL A 46 0.40 -3.47 -17.15
CA VAL A 46 1.17 -3.50 -15.89
C VAL A 46 0.81 -4.75 -15.11
N VAL A 47 1.83 -5.49 -14.72
CA VAL A 47 1.69 -6.68 -13.88
C VAL A 47 2.11 -6.31 -12.46
N LEU A 48 1.18 -6.40 -11.52
CA LEU A 48 1.39 -6.15 -10.11
C LEU A 48 1.43 -7.49 -9.38
N ILE A 49 2.56 -7.80 -8.74
CA ILE A 49 2.79 -9.07 -8.08
C ILE A 49 2.94 -8.83 -6.57
N ALA A 50 2.07 -9.44 -5.77
CA ALA A 50 2.15 -9.45 -4.32
C ALA A 50 2.63 -10.82 -3.84
N GLY A 51 3.68 -10.86 -3.03
CA GLY A 51 4.16 -12.07 -2.36
C GLY A 51 3.17 -12.60 -1.30
N PRO A 52 3.33 -13.85 -0.85
CA PRO A 52 2.62 -14.35 0.32
C PRO A 52 3.09 -13.62 1.59
N ILE A 53 2.24 -13.55 2.62
CA ILE A 53 2.63 -13.03 3.94
C ILE A 53 3.32 -14.15 4.73
N THR A 54 4.61 -14.01 5.06
CA THR A 54 5.39 -15.07 5.74
C THR A 54 5.73 -14.77 7.21
N GLY A 55 4.74 -14.37 8.01
CA GLY A 55 4.87 -14.30 9.47
C GLY A 55 5.34 -12.97 10.06
N HIS A 56 5.21 -11.88 9.30
CA HIS A 56 5.51 -10.52 9.79
C HIS A 56 4.42 -9.98 10.73
N PRO A 57 4.76 -9.02 11.61
CA PRO A 57 3.76 -8.36 12.46
C PRO A 57 2.65 -7.71 11.62
N LYS A 58 1.45 -7.66 12.19
CA LYS A 58 0.30 -6.99 11.57
C LYS A 58 0.61 -5.53 11.18
N GLU A 59 0.04 -5.07 10.06
CA GLU A 59 0.30 -3.75 9.45
C GLU A 59 1.71 -3.55 8.90
N ALA A 60 2.63 -4.49 9.13
CA ALA A 60 3.91 -4.56 8.45
C ALA A 60 3.81 -5.52 7.26
N HIS A 61 4.44 -5.16 6.14
CA HIS A 61 4.60 -6.04 4.97
C HIS A 61 3.27 -6.55 4.38
N GLU A 62 2.26 -5.68 4.34
CA GLU A 62 0.92 -5.98 3.83
C GLU A 62 0.89 -5.96 2.29
N TYR A 63 1.60 -6.92 1.67
CA TYR A 63 1.90 -6.94 0.23
C TYR A 63 0.64 -6.91 -0.65
N GLU A 64 -0.35 -7.76 -0.35
CA GLU A 64 -1.59 -7.82 -1.11
C GLU A 64 -2.42 -6.54 -0.94
N LYS A 65 -2.46 -5.97 0.26
CA LYS A 65 -3.15 -4.68 0.50
C LYS A 65 -2.47 -3.55 -0.28
N ALA A 66 -1.14 -3.52 -0.31
CA ALA A 66 -0.39 -2.53 -1.09
C ALA A 66 -0.69 -2.61 -2.59
N VAL A 67 -0.61 -3.82 -3.18
CA VAL A 67 -0.94 -4.02 -4.61
C VAL A 67 -2.41 -3.69 -4.91
N THR A 68 -3.33 -4.12 -4.05
CA THR A 68 -4.77 -3.81 -4.18
C THR A 68 -5.01 -2.30 -4.18
N LEU A 69 -4.36 -1.57 -3.27
CA LEU A 69 -4.49 -0.12 -3.14
C LEU A 69 -3.89 0.62 -4.34
N ILE A 70 -2.70 0.23 -4.80
CA ILE A 70 -2.09 0.78 -6.02
C ILE A 70 -3.04 0.61 -7.21
N LYS A 71 -3.54 -0.61 -7.42
CA LYS A 71 -4.48 -0.91 -8.50
C LYS A 71 -5.74 -0.05 -8.40
N HIS A 72 -6.38 -0.03 -7.23
CA HIS A 72 -7.58 0.75 -6.99
C HIS A 72 -7.35 2.25 -7.25
N CYS A 73 -6.27 2.82 -6.74
CA CYS A 73 -5.96 4.25 -6.93
C CYS A 73 -5.69 4.61 -8.38
N LEU A 74 -5.03 3.75 -9.16
CA LEU A 74 -4.81 4.00 -10.59
C LEU A 74 -6.10 3.84 -11.40
N GLU A 75 -6.90 2.80 -11.15
CA GLU A 75 -8.16 2.57 -11.88
C GLU A 75 -9.24 3.62 -11.61
N THR A 76 -9.25 4.17 -10.40
CA THR A 76 -10.23 5.19 -10.00
C THR A 76 -9.72 6.62 -10.16
N SER A 77 -8.45 6.80 -10.52
CA SER A 77 -7.88 8.12 -10.72
C SER A 77 -8.53 8.81 -11.92
N PRO A 78 -8.97 10.07 -11.80
CA PRO A 78 -9.54 10.81 -12.91
C PRO A 78 -8.50 11.22 -13.96
N ASN A 79 -7.20 11.09 -13.67
CA ASN A 79 -6.11 11.52 -14.53
C ASN A 79 -5.03 10.46 -14.75
N ALA A 80 -5.25 9.21 -14.37
CA ALA A 80 -4.34 8.14 -14.74
C ALA A 80 -4.40 7.90 -16.26
N PRO A 81 -3.26 7.60 -16.91
CA PRO A 81 -3.26 7.19 -18.31
C PRO A 81 -4.01 5.86 -18.50
N SER A 82 -4.31 5.52 -19.75
CA SER A 82 -4.89 4.21 -20.07
C SER A 82 -3.92 3.09 -19.70
N MET A 83 -4.31 2.22 -18.76
CA MET A 83 -3.50 1.09 -18.31
C MET A 83 -4.35 -0.16 -18.10
N ASN A 84 -3.82 -1.32 -18.50
CA ASN A 84 -4.35 -2.64 -18.15
C ASN A 84 -3.60 -3.16 -16.94
N LEU A 85 -4.20 -3.04 -15.75
CA LEU A 85 -3.58 -3.48 -14.49
C LEU A 85 -4.02 -4.90 -14.13
N SER A 86 -3.09 -5.84 -14.14
CA SER A 86 -3.30 -7.22 -13.67
C SER A 86 -2.63 -7.40 -12.31
N ALA A 87 -3.39 -7.83 -11.30
CA ALA A 87 -2.87 -8.11 -9.96
C ALA A 87 -2.81 -9.62 -9.73
N HIS A 88 -1.66 -10.08 -9.25
CA HIS A 88 -1.37 -11.47 -8.93
C HIS A 88 -0.97 -11.55 -7.46
N TYR A 89 -1.71 -12.35 -6.70
CA TYR A 89 -1.56 -12.48 -5.25
C TYR A 89 -0.89 -13.82 -4.91
N GLN A 90 -0.44 -13.98 -3.66
CA GLN A 90 0.24 -15.20 -3.19
C GLN A 90 1.54 -15.56 -3.95
N GLY A 91 2.18 -14.58 -4.59
CA GLY A 91 3.46 -14.72 -5.28
C GLY A 91 3.35 -14.68 -6.79
N TRP A 92 4.20 -15.47 -7.44
CA TRP A 92 4.40 -15.43 -8.90
C TRP A 92 3.11 -15.76 -9.67
N PRO A 93 2.84 -15.11 -10.82
CA PRO A 93 1.67 -15.39 -11.63
C PRO A 93 1.51 -16.88 -11.97
N GLU A 94 0.30 -17.43 -11.77
CA GLU A 94 -0.02 -18.82 -12.13
C GLU A 94 0.18 -19.11 -13.62
N ASP A 95 -0.14 -18.14 -14.47
CA ASP A 95 0.20 -18.14 -15.90
C ASP A 95 1.33 -17.11 -16.14
N PRO A 96 2.59 -17.54 -16.24
CA PRO A 96 3.70 -16.62 -16.44
C PRO A 96 3.74 -15.96 -17.82
N SER A 97 2.95 -16.42 -18.80
CA SER A 97 2.92 -15.82 -20.15
C SER A 97 2.43 -14.37 -20.13
N ILE A 98 1.73 -13.98 -19.06
CA ILE A 98 1.31 -12.60 -18.81
C ILE A 98 2.48 -11.62 -18.72
N LEU A 99 3.68 -12.10 -18.34
CA LEU A 99 4.90 -11.28 -18.29
C LEU A 99 5.45 -10.94 -19.68
N GLU A 100 5.16 -11.75 -20.70
CA GLU A 100 5.69 -11.56 -22.06
C GLU A 100 5.11 -10.32 -22.76
N ARG A 101 3.94 -9.87 -22.30
CA ARG A 101 3.24 -8.67 -22.79
C ARG A 101 3.33 -7.47 -21.84
N ALA A 102 4.00 -7.61 -20.70
CA ALA A 102 4.07 -6.56 -19.69
C ALA A 102 4.91 -5.37 -20.19
N ASP A 103 4.39 -4.16 -20.07
CA ASP A 103 5.16 -2.94 -20.28
C ASP A 103 5.91 -2.57 -18.97
N ALA A 104 5.35 -2.92 -17.80
CA ALA A 104 6.05 -2.91 -16.52
C ALA A 104 5.63 -4.06 -15.59
N ILE A 105 6.56 -4.43 -14.70
CA ILE A 105 6.35 -5.39 -13.61
C ILE A 105 6.62 -4.65 -12.29
N LEU A 106 5.65 -4.66 -11.38
CA LEU A 106 5.80 -4.27 -9.99
C LEU A 106 5.84 -5.51 -9.12
N LEU A 107 6.84 -5.61 -8.24
CA LEU A 107 6.90 -6.65 -7.21
C LEU A 107 6.88 -6.02 -5.82
N VAL A 108 5.96 -6.50 -4.99
CA VAL A 108 5.88 -6.23 -3.57
C VAL A 108 5.83 -7.57 -2.86
N SER A 109 6.94 -8.02 -2.29
CA SER A 109 7.06 -9.36 -1.70
C SER A 109 8.17 -9.41 -0.68
N ASP A 110 8.31 -10.55 -0.02
CA ASP A 110 9.57 -10.91 0.64
C ASP A 110 10.74 -10.89 -0.35
N GLY A 111 11.93 -10.74 0.22
CA GLY A 111 13.21 -10.87 -0.44
C GLY A 111 13.92 -12.14 0.00
N SER A 112 15.24 -12.06 0.11
CA SER A 112 16.06 -13.12 0.69
C SER A 112 17.15 -12.49 1.56
N ASP A 113 17.40 -13.08 2.73
CA ASP A 113 18.55 -12.79 3.59
C ASP A 113 19.22 -14.07 4.11
N HIS A 114 18.51 -15.20 4.03
CA HIS A 114 18.93 -16.51 4.54
C HIS A 114 18.67 -17.64 3.54
N GLN A 115 17.47 -17.69 2.96
CA GLN A 115 17.08 -18.69 1.96
C GLN A 115 16.71 -17.99 0.66
N GLU A 116 17.57 -18.17 -0.35
CA GLU A 116 17.46 -17.46 -1.62
C GLU A 116 16.11 -17.62 -2.33
N THR A 117 15.53 -18.81 -2.24
CA THR A 117 14.23 -19.14 -2.85
C THR A 117 13.04 -18.43 -2.19
N MET A 118 13.25 -17.68 -1.10
CA MET A 118 12.24 -16.79 -0.54
C MET A 118 11.99 -15.61 -1.48
N HIS A 119 13.04 -15.11 -2.16
CA HIS A 119 12.87 -14.09 -3.16
C HIS A 119 12.23 -14.69 -4.43
N PRO A 120 11.16 -14.08 -4.97
CA PRO A 120 10.47 -14.62 -6.15
C PRO A 120 11.33 -14.77 -7.41
N PHE A 121 12.47 -14.07 -7.51
CA PHE A 121 13.34 -14.07 -8.67
C PHE A 121 14.20 -15.34 -8.75
N TYR A 122 14.60 -15.88 -7.60
CA TYR A 122 15.59 -16.95 -7.51
C TYR A 122 14.94 -18.33 -7.29
N ARG A 123 13.74 -18.50 -7.85
CA ARG A 123 13.05 -19.79 -7.90
C ARG A 123 12.99 -20.24 -9.35
N GLU A 124 13.30 -21.51 -9.58
CA GLU A 124 13.18 -22.13 -10.91
C GLU A 124 13.93 -21.31 -11.97
N ASP A 125 13.28 -20.96 -13.09
CA ASP A 125 13.82 -20.19 -14.20
C ASP A 125 13.39 -18.71 -14.20
N ARG A 126 12.77 -18.23 -13.12
CA ARG A 126 12.11 -16.90 -13.06
C ARG A 126 13.07 -15.74 -13.30
N PHE A 127 14.32 -15.84 -12.85
CA PHE A 127 15.33 -14.84 -13.15
C PHE A 127 15.59 -14.71 -14.65
N ALA A 128 15.68 -15.84 -15.37
CA ALA A 128 15.84 -15.84 -16.83
C ALA A 128 14.60 -15.31 -17.54
N MET A 129 13.41 -15.62 -17.03
CA MET A 129 12.14 -15.07 -17.53
C MET A 129 12.09 -13.54 -17.39
N LEU A 130 12.53 -13.00 -16.25
CA LEU A 130 12.63 -11.56 -16.01
C LEU A 130 13.67 -10.93 -16.92
N LYS A 131 14.85 -11.55 -17.05
CA LYS A 131 15.90 -11.07 -17.94
C LYS A 131 15.37 -10.90 -19.36
N LYS A 132 14.61 -11.87 -19.89
CA LYS A 132 13.94 -11.77 -21.21
C LYS A 132 13.05 -10.52 -21.30
N GLN A 133 12.34 -10.15 -20.23
CA GLN A 133 11.50 -8.94 -20.23
C GLN A 133 12.34 -7.67 -20.12
N MET A 134 13.39 -7.67 -19.31
CA MET A 134 14.29 -6.53 -19.18
C MET A 134 14.99 -6.24 -20.51
N ASP A 135 15.49 -7.27 -21.20
CA ASP A 135 16.09 -7.18 -22.54
C ASP A 135 15.10 -6.66 -23.61
N ARG A 136 13.79 -6.80 -23.39
CA ARG A 136 12.72 -6.24 -24.25
C ARG A 136 12.43 -4.76 -23.96
N GLY A 137 12.98 -4.20 -22.89
CA GLY A 137 12.67 -2.85 -22.43
C GLY A 137 11.51 -2.77 -21.43
N CYS A 138 11.04 -3.89 -20.87
CA CYS A 138 10.01 -3.87 -19.82
C CYS A 138 10.54 -3.17 -18.56
N GLY A 139 9.74 -2.28 -17.98
CA GLY A 139 10.07 -1.62 -16.73
C GLY A 139 9.98 -2.53 -15.51
N LEU A 140 10.74 -2.22 -14.46
CA LEU A 140 10.73 -2.98 -13.21
C LEU A 140 10.62 -2.04 -12.01
N MET A 141 9.71 -2.34 -11.10
CA MET A 141 9.53 -1.64 -9.84
C MET A 141 9.62 -2.62 -8.67
N LEU A 142 10.55 -2.38 -7.73
CA LEU A 142 10.72 -3.19 -6.51
C LEU A 142 10.46 -2.34 -5.26
N LEU A 143 9.66 -2.88 -4.34
CA LEU A 143 9.36 -2.24 -3.06
C LEU A 143 9.83 -3.07 -1.86
N HIS A 144 10.44 -2.38 -0.89
CA HIS A 144 10.82 -2.91 0.42
C HIS A 144 11.66 -4.19 0.32
N TRP A 145 11.22 -5.30 0.95
CA TRP A 145 11.95 -6.58 0.95
C TRP A 145 12.29 -7.13 -0.43
N SER A 146 11.50 -6.85 -1.46
CA SER A 146 11.84 -7.26 -2.83
C SER A 146 13.11 -6.61 -3.39
N THR A 147 13.75 -5.69 -2.66
CA THR A 147 15.05 -5.10 -3.00
C THR A 147 16.26 -5.86 -2.45
N PHE A 148 16.07 -6.97 -1.73
CA PHE A 148 17.18 -7.77 -1.21
C PHE A 148 17.71 -8.72 -2.26
N HIS A 149 18.96 -8.54 -2.68
CA HIS A 149 19.54 -9.38 -3.73
C HIS A 149 20.92 -9.93 -3.33
N PRO A 150 21.22 -11.20 -3.70
CA PRO A 150 22.56 -11.75 -3.58
C PRO A 150 23.56 -10.91 -4.36
N ALA A 151 24.75 -10.72 -3.80
CA ALA A 151 25.76 -9.84 -4.40
C ALA A 151 26.28 -10.36 -5.75
N ARG A 152 26.12 -11.65 -6.05
CA ARG A 152 26.48 -12.23 -7.34
C ARG A 152 25.60 -11.80 -8.51
N PHE A 153 24.43 -11.21 -8.26
CA PHE A 153 23.54 -10.63 -9.28
C PHE A 153 23.66 -9.09 -9.35
N HIS A 154 24.74 -8.53 -8.80
CA HIS A 154 24.97 -7.09 -8.74
C HIS A 154 24.81 -6.42 -10.10
N ASP A 155 25.42 -6.98 -11.15
CA ASP A 155 25.46 -6.36 -12.47
C ASP A 155 24.06 -6.30 -13.09
N GLU A 156 23.30 -7.38 -13.05
CA GLU A 156 21.92 -7.43 -13.56
C GLU A 156 20.98 -6.54 -12.76
N ILE A 157 20.96 -6.66 -11.43
CA ILE A 157 20.03 -5.91 -10.58
C ILE A 157 20.32 -4.41 -10.64
N THR A 158 21.59 -4.00 -10.63
CA THR A 158 21.93 -2.58 -10.81
C THR A 158 21.66 -2.09 -12.23
N GLU A 159 21.66 -2.95 -13.25
CA GLU A 159 21.19 -2.55 -14.59
C GLU A 159 19.67 -2.40 -14.62
N TRP A 160 18.92 -3.25 -13.92
CA TRP A 160 17.46 -3.24 -14.00
C TRP A 160 16.82 -2.15 -13.17
N ILE A 161 17.28 -1.96 -11.93
CA ILE A 161 16.69 -1.02 -10.98
C ILE A 161 17.69 -0.07 -10.33
N GLY A 162 19.00 -0.23 -10.54
CA GLY A 162 20.02 0.74 -10.11
C GLY A 162 20.73 0.42 -8.79
N GLY A 163 20.06 -0.22 -7.85
CA GLY A 163 20.63 -0.55 -6.54
C GLY A 163 19.82 -1.61 -5.80
N TYR A 164 20.35 -2.08 -4.66
CA TYR A 164 19.72 -3.13 -3.85
C TYR A 164 20.27 -3.19 -2.43
N PHE A 165 19.57 -3.91 -1.56
CA PHE A 165 20.02 -4.29 -0.23
C PHE A 165 20.95 -5.51 -0.31
N ASP A 166 22.19 -5.34 0.13
CA ASP A 166 23.21 -6.40 0.12
C ASP A 166 23.29 -7.09 1.48
N TYR A 167 22.76 -8.32 1.52
CA TYR A 167 22.71 -9.15 2.71
C TYR A 167 23.87 -10.16 2.82
N GLU A 168 24.81 -10.19 1.87
CA GLU A 168 25.83 -11.25 1.78
C GLU A 168 27.27 -10.79 2.05
N THR A 169 27.59 -9.50 1.85
CA THR A 169 29.00 -9.04 1.82
C THR A 169 29.45 -8.21 3.03
N GLY A 170 28.62 -8.13 4.07
CA GLY A 170 28.94 -7.47 5.32
C GLY A 170 29.67 -8.35 6.35
N PRO A 171 29.92 -7.82 7.55
CA PRO A 171 30.62 -8.54 8.61
C PRO A 171 29.74 -9.63 9.27
N GLU A 172 30.40 -10.67 9.78
CA GLU A 172 29.78 -11.68 10.65
C GLU A 172 29.17 -11.06 11.93
N PRO A 173 28.13 -11.67 12.53
CA PRO A 173 27.49 -12.94 12.15
C PRO A 173 26.35 -12.80 11.13
N ARG A 174 25.90 -11.58 10.83
CA ARG A 174 24.72 -11.34 9.97
C ARG A 174 25.05 -11.27 8.50
N LYS A 175 26.30 -10.92 8.13
CA LYS A 175 26.76 -10.73 6.74
C LYS A 175 26.04 -9.65 5.95
N TRP A 176 25.17 -8.87 6.58
CA TRP A 176 24.53 -7.74 5.93
C TRP A 176 25.51 -6.58 5.79
N TYR A 177 25.79 -6.19 4.54
CA TYR A 177 26.53 -4.96 4.25
C TYR A 177 25.61 -3.77 4.45
N SER A 178 24.40 -3.85 3.88
CA SER A 178 23.34 -2.87 4.07
C SER A 178 22.75 -2.98 5.48
N ARG A 179 22.12 -1.90 5.94
CA ARG A 179 21.59 -1.78 7.30
C ARG A 179 20.11 -1.45 7.27
N ILE A 180 19.42 -1.85 8.33
CA ILE A 180 17.98 -1.68 8.49
C ILE A 180 17.72 -1.07 9.86
N GLN A 181 16.90 -0.03 9.90
CA GLN A 181 16.40 0.53 11.15
C GLN A 181 15.06 1.22 10.94
N THR A 182 14.21 1.20 11.96
CA THR A 182 12.94 1.93 11.96
C THR A 182 13.09 3.28 12.67
N TRP A 183 12.70 4.37 12.01
CA TRP A 183 12.58 5.69 12.65
C TRP A 183 11.57 6.58 11.90
N SER A 184 11.29 7.76 12.46
CA SER A 184 10.47 8.80 11.82
C SER A 184 11.34 9.99 11.44
N GLN A 185 11.13 10.55 10.26
CA GLN A 185 11.71 11.82 9.83
C GLN A 185 10.96 12.41 8.63
N GLU A 186 11.17 13.70 8.39
CA GLU A 186 10.86 14.30 7.09
C GLU A 186 11.81 13.76 6.02
N VAL A 187 11.28 13.28 4.90
CA VAL A 187 12.09 12.77 3.79
C VAL A 187 12.61 13.90 2.91
N SER A 188 13.85 13.78 2.44
CA SER A 188 14.43 14.73 1.47
C SER A 188 14.10 14.30 0.04
N LEU A 189 13.46 15.18 -0.72
CA LEU A 189 13.19 14.99 -2.14
C LEU A 189 14.33 15.58 -2.98
N THR A 190 15.04 14.75 -3.76
CA THR A 190 16.29 15.19 -4.40
C THR A 190 16.09 15.57 -5.87
N SER A 191 15.66 14.64 -6.73
CA SER A 191 15.52 14.87 -8.17
C SER A 191 14.18 15.52 -8.54
N MET A 192 13.89 16.72 -8.01
CA MET A 192 12.58 17.38 -8.09
C MET A 192 12.01 17.56 -9.51
N ALA A 193 12.85 17.60 -10.55
CA ALA A 193 12.40 17.68 -11.94
C ALA A 193 11.91 16.33 -12.51
N HIS A 194 12.18 15.22 -11.82
CA HIS A 194 11.84 13.88 -12.29
C HIS A 194 10.32 13.66 -12.26
N PRO A 195 9.72 13.01 -13.29
CA PRO A 195 8.28 12.77 -13.36
C PRO A 195 7.68 12.11 -12.12
N VAL A 196 8.43 11.22 -11.44
CA VAL A 196 7.99 10.54 -10.21
C VAL A 196 7.67 11.52 -9.07
N LEU A 197 8.30 12.70 -9.05
CA LEU A 197 8.06 13.73 -8.02
C LEU A 197 7.05 14.81 -8.45
N ARG A 198 6.38 14.65 -9.61
CA ARG A 198 5.31 15.58 -10.04
C ARG A 198 4.20 15.65 -8.98
N GLY A 199 3.99 16.86 -8.46
CA GLY A 199 3.00 17.15 -7.41
C GLY A 199 3.34 16.58 -6.03
N VAL A 200 4.52 16.00 -5.81
CA VAL A 200 4.94 15.48 -4.49
C VAL A 200 5.62 16.59 -3.70
N ARG A 201 5.20 16.78 -2.45
CA ARG A 201 5.84 17.70 -1.48
C ARG A 201 6.56 16.88 -0.40
N PRO A 202 7.53 17.46 0.32
CA PRO A 202 8.13 16.80 1.49
C PRO A 202 7.08 16.35 2.49
N PHE A 203 7.31 15.21 3.15
CA PHE A 203 6.39 14.62 4.12
C PHE A 203 7.16 13.89 5.23
N GLU A 204 6.56 13.87 6.42
CA GLU A 204 7.01 13.04 7.54
C GLU A 204 6.66 11.58 7.26
N LEU A 205 7.65 10.70 7.40
CA LEU A 205 7.49 9.27 7.18
C LEU A 205 8.15 8.50 8.33
N LYS A 206 7.34 7.68 9.00
CA LYS A 206 7.82 6.59 9.84
C LYS A 206 7.95 5.35 8.95
N ASP A 207 9.14 4.80 8.84
CA ASP A 207 9.37 3.60 8.04
C ASP A 207 10.48 2.75 8.63
N GLU A 208 10.60 1.52 8.14
CA GLU A 208 11.82 0.72 8.23
C GLU A 208 12.67 1.05 7.00
N TYR A 209 13.67 1.91 7.19
CA TYR A 209 14.52 2.36 6.10
C TYR A 209 15.76 1.49 5.98
N TYR A 210 16.21 1.32 4.74
CA TYR A 210 17.45 0.64 4.44
C TYR A 210 18.51 1.64 3.99
N TYR A 211 19.70 1.53 4.54
CA TYR A 211 20.82 2.43 4.27
C TYR A 211 22.12 1.66 4.07
N HIS A 212 23.13 2.32 3.51
CA HIS A 212 24.32 1.64 2.96
C HIS A 212 23.94 0.62 1.88
N LEU A 213 23.12 1.04 0.93
CA LEU A 213 22.71 0.21 -0.20
C LEU A 213 23.85 0.07 -1.22
N ARG A 214 23.79 -0.99 -2.03
CA ARG A 214 24.70 -1.17 -3.17
C ARG A 214 24.14 -0.46 -4.38
N PHE A 215 24.98 0.32 -5.02
CA PHE A 215 24.72 0.98 -6.31
C PHE A 215 25.90 0.72 -7.24
N ARG A 216 25.66 0.86 -8.54
CA ARG A 216 26.76 0.89 -9.50
C ARG A 216 27.56 2.18 -9.34
N ALA A 217 28.88 2.06 -9.27
CA ALA A 217 29.76 3.22 -9.11
C ALA A 217 29.61 4.20 -10.28
N SER A 218 29.33 5.48 -9.96
CA SER A 218 29.28 6.59 -10.92
C SER A 218 28.24 6.43 -12.06
N ASP A 219 27.17 5.66 -11.86
CA ASP A 219 26.10 5.55 -12.86
C ASP A 219 25.25 6.83 -12.89
N ARG A 220 25.51 7.68 -13.89
CA ARG A 220 24.80 8.96 -14.08
C ARG A 220 23.32 8.82 -14.44
N ARG A 221 22.87 7.60 -14.78
CA ARG A 221 21.46 7.32 -15.07
C ARG A 221 20.63 7.18 -13.80
N LEU A 222 21.29 6.90 -12.67
CA LEU A 222 20.62 6.73 -11.39
C LEU A 222 20.30 8.09 -10.80
N LEU A 223 19.02 8.34 -10.58
CA LEU A 223 18.50 9.57 -9.99
C LEU A 223 17.91 9.28 -8.62
N PRO A 224 18.47 9.83 -7.53
CA PRO A 224 17.87 9.70 -6.20
C PRO A 224 16.53 10.44 -6.15
N ILE A 225 15.50 9.78 -5.64
CA ILE A 225 14.15 10.33 -5.48
C ILE A 225 13.92 10.73 -4.03
N LEU A 226 14.17 9.80 -3.10
CA LEU A 226 14.10 10.03 -1.67
C LEU A 226 15.45 9.76 -1.02
N GLN A 227 15.84 10.65 -0.12
CA GLN A 227 16.97 10.45 0.78
C GLN A 227 16.58 10.70 2.24
N VAL A 228 17.27 10.03 3.14
CA VAL A 228 17.06 10.11 4.60
C VAL A 228 18.41 10.28 5.30
N LEU A 229 18.40 10.74 6.55
CA LEU A 229 19.61 10.79 7.38
C LEU A 229 19.54 9.65 8.40
N PRO A 230 20.22 8.52 8.17
CA PRO A 230 20.17 7.41 9.11
C PRO A 230 20.69 7.84 10.50
N PRO A 231 20.09 7.36 11.60
CA PRO A 231 20.53 7.71 12.93
C PRO A 231 22.01 7.37 13.18
N GLY A 232 22.80 8.39 13.52
CA GLY A 232 24.24 8.25 13.78
C GLY A 232 25.14 8.42 12.56
N GLU A 233 24.57 8.62 11.37
CA GLU A 233 25.32 8.95 10.14
C GLU A 233 25.42 10.48 9.97
N GLU A 234 26.43 10.92 9.21
CA GLU A 234 26.67 12.35 8.93
C GLU A 234 26.15 12.80 7.56
N SER A 235 25.72 11.85 6.72
CA SER A 235 25.29 12.10 5.34
C SER A 235 23.97 11.43 4.99
N LEU A 236 23.28 11.99 4.00
CA LEU A 236 22.04 11.44 3.49
C LEU A 236 22.28 10.15 2.68
N ASP A 237 21.47 9.13 2.95
CA ASP A 237 21.41 7.87 2.19
C ASP A 237 20.20 7.88 1.24
N THR A 238 20.39 7.33 0.04
CA THR A 238 19.32 7.18 -0.95
C THR A 238 18.47 5.95 -0.64
N VAL A 239 17.17 6.16 -0.42
CA VAL A 239 16.22 5.08 -0.09
C VAL A 239 15.18 4.83 -1.17
N ALA A 240 14.94 5.80 -2.06
CA ALA A 240 14.19 5.61 -3.30
C ALA A 240 14.97 6.21 -4.48
N TRP A 241 14.95 5.54 -5.63
CA TRP A 241 15.67 6.00 -6.83
C TRP A 241 14.99 5.54 -8.11
N CYS A 242 15.33 6.21 -9.21
CA CYS A 242 14.96 5.86 -10.57
C CYS A 242 16.22 5.56 -11.39
N LEU A 243 16.09 4.69 -12.38
CA LEU A 243 17.10 4.40 -13.39
C LEU A 243 16.42 4.27 -14.75
N GLU A 244 16.84 5.04 -15.74
CA GLU A 244 16.45 4.80 -17.13
C GLU A 244 17.58 4.09 -17.87
N ARG A 245 17.29 2.88 -18.37
CA ARG A 245 18.23 2.05 -19.11
C ARG A 245 18.44 2.59 -20.52
N LYS A 246 19.54 2.18 -21.16
CA LYS A 246 19.87 2.62 -22.53
C LYS A 246 18.85 2.16 -23.57
N ASP A 247 18.14 1.07 -23.29
CA ASP A 247 17.08 0.50 -24.13
C ASP A 247 15.71 1.18 -23.91
N GLY A 248 15.64 2.21 -23.05
CA GLY A 248 14.40 2.91 -22.69
C GLY A 248 13.60 2.23 -21.58
N GLY A 249 14.03 1.06 -21.09
CA GLY A 249 13.41 0.42 -19.94
C GLY A 249 13.64 1.24 -18.66
N ARG A 250 12.61 1.34 -17.82
CA ARG A 250 12.62 2.19 -16.62
C ARG A 250 12.58 1.34 -15.36
N GLY A 251 13.47 1.65 -14.42
CA GLY A 251 13.61 0.99 -13.13
C GLY A 251 13.28 1.95 -11.99
N PHE A 252 12.42 1.54 -11.06
CA PHE A 252 12.20 2.23 -9.80
C PHE A 252 12.43 1.27 -8.64
N ALA A 253 13.09 1.73 -7.60
CA ALA A 253 13.12 1.00 -6.35
C ALA A 253 12.97 1.94 -5.17
N PHE A 254 12.24 1.46 -4.16
CA PHE A 254 12.08 2.12 -2.89
C PHE A 254 12.14 1.11 -1.77
N THR A 255 13.03 1.34 -0.82
CA THR A 255 13.28 0.44 0.30
C THR A 255 12.30 0.58 1.45
N GLY A 256 11.48 1.64 1.47
CA GLY A 256 10.40 1.78 2.45
C GLY A 256 9.08 1.15 1.99
N GLY A 257 8.00 1.49 2.68
CA GLY A 257 6.70 0.85 2.54
C GLY A 257 6.47 -0.29 3.53
N HIS A 258 7.20 -0.29 4.65
CA HIS A 258 7.06 -1.29 5.71
C HIS A 258 5.66 -1.23 6.33
N PHE A 259 5.23 -0.05 6.78
CA PHE A 259 3.94 0.16 7.41
C PHE A 259 2.84 0.48 6.39
N HIS A 260 1.73 -0.26 6.43
CA HIS A 260 0.59 -0.01 5.55
C HIS A 260 -0.04 1.38 5.76
N ASP A 261 0.08 1.93 6.98
CA ASP A 261 -0.37 3.29 7.33
C ASP A 261 0.20 4.38 6.40
N SER A 262 1.41 4.19 5.86
CA SER A 262 2.06 5.16 4.98
C SER A 262 1.25 5.45 3.71
N TRP A 263 0.41 4.52 3.24
CA TRP A 263 -0.47 4.74 2.09
C TRP A 263 -1.50 5.85 2.30
N TRP A 264 -1.81 6.22 3.55
CA TRP A 264 -2.69 7.35 3.84
C TRP A 264 -2.00 8.71 3.77
N LEU A 265 -0.67 8.75 3.70
CA LEU A 265 0.08 9.97 3.41
C LEU A 265 -0.08 10.32 1.92
N PRO A 266 -0.71 11.45 1.55
CA PRO A 266 -1.02 11.74 0.15
C PRO A 266 0.22 11.84 -0.75
N ASP A 267 1.30 12.44 -0.25
CA ASP A 267 2.53 12.66 -1.00
C ASP A 267 3.33 11.35 -1.17
N PHE A 268 3.38 10.47 -0.17
CA PHE A 268 3.90 9.10 -0.28
C PHE A 268 3.16 8.30 -1.35
N ARG A 269 1.81 8.28 -1.26
CA ARG A 269 0.96 7.55 -2.20
C ARG A 269 1.13 8.10 -3.61
N ARG A 270 1.11 9.43 -3.79
CA ARG A 270 1.30 10.07 -5.10
C ARG A 270 2.64 9.69 -5.72
N MET A 271 3.73 9.71 -4.95
CA MET A 271 5.05 9.31 -5.45
C MET A 271 5.03 7.87 -5.99
N LEU A 272 4.47 6.91 -5.24
CA LEU A 272 4.42 5.51 -5.68
C LEU A 272 3.52 5.30 -6.90
N LEU A 273 2.38 5.99 -6.98
CA LEU A 273 1.50 5.94 -8.16
C LEU A 273 2.20 6.56 -9.39
N ASN A 274 2.88 7.68 -9.23
CA ASN A 274 3.69 8.28 -10.28
C ASN A 274 4.81 7.32 -10.73
N ALA A 275 5.44 6.60 -9.79
CA ALA A 275 6.48 5.61 -10.07
C ALA A 275 5.95 4.45 -10.92
N VAL A 276 4.76 3.91 -10.63
CA VAL A 276 4.15 2.85 -11.44
C VAL A 276 3.88 3.34 -12.87
N VAL A 277 3.29 4.54 -13.00
CA VAL A 277 3.01 5.15 -14.30
C VAL A 277 4.29 5.38 -15.09
N TRP A 278 5.30 6.01 -14.47
CA TRP A 278 6.58 6.27 -15.13
C TRP A 278 7.30 4.99 -15.55
N THR A 279 7.34 3.97 -14.67
CA THR A 279 7.98 2.68 -14.92
C THR A 279 7.34 1.94 -16.10
N SER A 280 6.04 2.11 -16.32
CA SER A 280 5.31 1.54 -17.46
C SER A 280 5.62 2.18 -18.82
N GLY A 281 6.43 3.25 -18.85
CA GLY A 281 6.71 4.02 -20.04
C GLY A 281 5.73 5.16 -20.29
N CYS A 282 4.59 5.20 -19.60
CA CYS A 282 3.61 6.28 -19.70
C CYS A 282 4.13 7.61 -19.12
N GLU A 283 3.54 8.71 -19.60
CA GLU A 283 3.75 10.04 -19.03
C GLU A 283 2.98 10.23 -17.72
N VAL A 284 3.68 10.67 -16.69
CA VAL A 284 3.05 11.05 -15.41
C VAL A 284 2.34 12.40 -15.59
N PRO A 285 1.08 12.58 -15.16
CA PRO A 285 0.42 13.88 -15.26
C PRO A 285 1.22 15.01 -14.59
N GLU A 286 1.12 16.25 -15.09
CA GLU A 286 1.92 17.40 -14.60
C GLU A 286 1.80 17.63 -13.09
N GLY A 287 0.60 17.45 -12.53
CA GLY A 287 0.33 17.53 -11.07
C GLY A 287 0.49 16.21 -10.31
N GLY A 288 0.98 15.16 -10.96
CA GLY A 288 1.00 13.79 -10.45
C GLY A 288 -0.37 13.11 -10.49
N ILE A 289 -0.40 11.84 -10.12
CA ILE A 289 -1.62 11.05 -10.05
C ILE A 289 -2.50 11.55 -8.90
N VAL A 290 -3.78 11.78 -9.23
CA VAL A 290 -4.81 12.15 -8.25
C VAL A 290 -5.41 10.87 -7.68
N SER A 291 -5.34 10.73 -6.36
CA SER A 291 -5.99 9.62 -5.66
C SER A 291 -6.55 10.08 -4.32
N ALA A 292 -7.70 9.55 -3.96
CA ALA A 292 -8.32 9.75 -2.66
C ALA A 292 -8.53 8.39 -2.00
N LEU A 293 -8.18 8.29 -0.73
CA LEU A 293 -8.58 7.18 0.12
C LEU A 293 -9.54 7.72 1.17
N PRO A 294 -10.63 6.99 1.48
CA PRO A 294 -11.42 7.29 2.66
C PRO A 294 -10.54 7.21 3.93
N PRO A 295 -10.86 7.94 5.00
CA PRO A 295 -10.11 7.85 6.26
C PRO A 295 -9.98 6.42 6.76
N ARG A 296 -8.84 6.09 7.39
CA ARG A 296 -8.72 4.84 8.15
C ARG A 296 -9.71 4.84 9.30
N GLN A 297 -10.20 3.67 9.64
CA GLN A 297 -11.06 3.44 10.78
C GLN A 297 -10.28 2.69 11.85
N LYS A 298 -10.12 3.27 13.03
CA LYS A 298 -9.48 2.61 14.16
C LYS A 298 -10.53 1.88 14.99
N VAL A 299 -10.40 0.56 15.01
CA VAL A 299 -11.28 -0.37 15.72
C VAL A 299 -10.53 -0.97 16.89
N VAL A 300 -11.15 -1.04 18.06
CA VAL A 300 -10.56 -1.71 19.23
C VAL A 300 -11.50 -2.80 19.72
N ILE A 301 -11.02 -4.04 19.75
CA ILE A 301 -11.71 -5.18 20.35
C ILE A 301 -11.30 -5.27 21.82
N LEU A 302 -12.28 -5.10 22.71
CA LEU A 302 -12.14 -5.30 24.15
C LEU A 302 -12.59 -6.73 24.49
N THR A 303 -11.66 -7.55 24.98
CA THR A 303 -11.83 -8.99 25.22
C THR A 303 -11.10 -9.45 26.48
N GLY A 304 -10.95 -10.76 26.71
CA GLY A 304 -10.02 -11.29 27.73
C GLY A 304 -10.62 -12.18 28.82
N ASP A 305 -11.94 -12.38 28.87
CA ASP A 305 -12.59 -13.24 29.85
C ASP A 305 -13.14 -14.52 29.21
N GLN A 306 -12.69 -15.68 29.70
CA GLN A 306 -12.97 -16.99 29.13
C GLN A 306 -14.12 -17.68 29.85
N HIS A 307 -15.23 -17.85 29.14
CA HIS A 307 -16.37 -18.65 29.59
C HIS A 307 -16.52 -19.91 28.70
N PRO A 308 -16.96 -21.08 29.20
CA PRO A 308 -17.11 -22.30 28.39
C PRO A 308 -18.04 -22.14 27.18
N ALA A 309 -19.01 -21.23 27.24
CA ALA A 309 -19.89 -20.90 26.12
C ALA A 309 -19.40 -19.73 25.26
N HIS A 310 -18.27 -19.09 25.62
CA HIS A 310 -17.70 -17.96 24.89
C HIS A 310 -16.19 -18.16 24.69
N HIS A 311 -15.83 -18.76 23.57
CA HIS A 311 -14.44 -18.89 23.13
C HIS A 311 -13.94 -17.56 22.56
N TRP A 312 -13.65 -16.59 23.44
CA TRP A 312 -13.35 -15.23 23.03
C TRP A 312 -12.13 -15.14 22.11
N LYS A 313 -11.13 -16.03 22.26
CA LYS A 313 -9.95 -16.08 21.38
C LYS A 313 -10.35 -16.34 19.93
N ASP A 314 -11.16 -17.38 19.71
CA ASP A 314 -11.63 -17.76 18.39
C ASP A 314 -12.53 -16.68 17.78
N THR A 315 -13.45 -16.12 18.59
CA THR A 315 -14.32 -15.02 18.15
C THR A 315 -13.52 -13.76 17.85
N THR A 316 -12.51 -13.40 18.65
CA THR A 316 -11.63 -12.24 18.41
C THR A 316 -10.86 -12.42 17.11
N LEU A 317 -10.30 -13.61 16.86
CA LEU A 317 -9.62 -13.90 15.58
C LEU A 317 -10.58 -13.78 14.39
N ALA A 318 -11.80 -14.29 14.52
CA ALA A 318 -12.81 -14.17 13.46
C ALA A 318 -13.23 -12.71 13.21
N LEU A 319 -13.40 -11.91 14.28
CA LEU A 319 -13.73 -10.48 14.19
C LEU A 319 -12.61 -9.67 13.54
N MET A 320 -11.36 -9.91 13.96
CA MET A 320 -10.18 -9.31 13.35
C MET A 320 -10.15 -9.61 11.85
N HIS A 321 -10.28 -10.89 11.48
CA HIS A 321 -10.30 -11.31 10.09
C HIS A 321 -11.41 -10.60 9.31
N ALA A 322 -12.66 -10.61 9.80
CA ALA A 322 -13.79 -10.00 9.13
C ALA A 322 -13.65 -8.48 8.95
N MET A 323 -13.11 -7.77 9.96
CA MET A 323 -12.94 -6.33 9.91
C MET A 323 -11.78 -5.92 9.00
N GLU A 324 -10.71 -6.69 8.97
CA GLU A 324 -9.50 -6.40 8.18
C GLU A 324 -9.62 -6.80 6.71
N LEU A 325 -10.70 -7.49 6.32
CA LEU A 325 -11.12 -7.57 4.92
C LEU A 325 -11.32 -6.18 4.31
N ASP A 326 -11.67 -5.19 5.12
CA ASP A 326 -11.63 -3.79 4.74
C ASP A 326 -10.26 -3.19 5.06
N PRO A 327 -9.43 -2.82 4.06
CA PRO A 327 -8.08 -2.31 4.29
C PRO A 327 -8.06 -0.97 5.04
N ARG A 328 -9.20 -0.29 5.17
CA ARG A 328 -9.33 0.94 5.95
C ARG A 328 -9.31 0.66 7.45
N CYS A 329 -9.76 -0.51 7.87
CA CYS A 329 -9.86 -0.87 9.27
C CYS A 329 -8.46 -1.17 9.84
N ARG A 330 -8.16 -0.59 11.00
CA ARG A 330 -7.02 -0.93 11.82
C ARG A 330 -7.55 -1.46 13.14
N VAL A 331 -7.41 -2.75 13.37
CA VAL A 331 -7.92 -3.41 14.58
C VAL A 331 -6.82 -3.50 15.64
N GLU A 332 -7.09 -3.04 16.85
CA GLU A 332 -6.29 -3.30 18.04
C GLU A 332 -7.09 -4.20 18.99
N VAL A 333 -6.41 -5.03 19.78
CA VAL A 333 -7.05 -5.91 20.75
C VAL A 333 -6.53 -5.57 22.14
N SER A 334 -7.44 -5.46 23.10
CA SER A 334 -7.09 -5.40 24.52
C SER A 334 -7.77 -6.54 25.26
N GLU A 335 -6.95 -7.35 25.93
CA GLU A 335 -7.42 -8.41 26.84
C GLU A 335 -7.71 -7.88 28.27
N SER A 336 -7.57 -6.57 28.48
CA SER A 336 -7.81 -5.91 29.77
C SER A 336 -8.73 -4.70 29.58
N PRO A 337 -10.04 -4.91 29.31
CA PRO A 337 -10.98 -3.86 28.89
C PRO A 337 -11.05 -2.68 29.87
N GLU A 338 -11.13 -2.97 31.17
CA GLU A 338 -11.22 -1.95 32.20
C GLU A 338 -9.95 -1.10 32.28
N ALA A 339 -8.78 -1.74 32.30
CA ALA A 339 -7.49 -1.04 32.34
C ALA A 339 -7.30 -0.18 31.08
N TRP A 340 -7.69 -0.71 29.91
CA TRP A 340 -7.62 0.02 28.66
C TRP A 340 -8.54 1.24 28.63
N LEU A 341 -9.80 1.09 29.06
CA LEU A 341 -10.75 2.21 29.15
C LEU A 341 -10.34 3.25 30.20
N SER A 342 -9.62 2.84 31.24
CA SER A 342 -9.17 3.71 32.33
C SER A 342 -7.99 4.63 31.96
N ASP A 343 -7.37 4.45 30.79
CA ASP A 343 -6.40 5.39 30.21
C ASP A 343 -7.06 6.31 29.16
N ALA A 344 -7.03 7.62 29.41
CA ALA A 344 -7.79 8.59 28.62
C ALA A 344 -7.17 8.80 27.24
N SER A 345 -5.86 8.53 27.12
CA SER A 345 -5.12 8.65 25.88
C SER A 345 -5.60 7.63 24.83
N HIS A 346 -6.09 6.47 25.28
CA HIS A 346 -6.54 5.39 24.41
C HIS A 346 -7.80 5.71 23.61
N LEU A 347 -8.66 6.60 24.12
CA LEU A 347 -9.94 6.91 23.49
C LEU A 347 -9.79 7.95 22.37
N HIS A 348 -8.63 8.56 22.17
CA HIS A 348 -8.43 9.53 21.11
C HIS A 348 -8.30 8.85 19.74
N GLY A 349 -9.09 9.29 18.76
CA GLY A 349 -9.02 8.78 17.38
C GLY A 349 -9.51 7.34 17.20
N ILE A 350 -10.39 6.85 18.09
CA ILE A 350 -11.08 5.57 17.93
C ILE A 350 -12.42 5.81 17.26
N ASP A 351 -12.74 5.00 16.25
CA ASP A 351 -14.00 5.07 15.52
C ASP A 351 -15.01 4.03 16.03
N LEU A 352 -14.53 2.84 16.40
CA LEU A 352 -15.36 1.72 16.84
C LEU A 352 -14.74 0.97 18.02
N LEU A 353 -15.52 0.81 19.10
CA LEU A 353 -15.26 -0.18 20.13
C LEU A 353 -16.09 -1.43 19.89
N VAL A 354 -15.45 -2.59 19.96
CA VAL A 354 -16.07 -3.90 19.81
C VAL A 354 -15.93 -4.63 21.13
N MET A 355 -17.05 -4.89 21.79
CA MET A 355 -17.09 -5.62 23.05
C MET A 355 -17.23 -7.11 22.73
N ASN A 356 -16.19 -7.88 23.02
CA ASN A 356 -16.14 -9.34 22.85
C ASN A 356 -15.59 -9.99 24.12
N TYR A 357 -16.31 -9.83 25.23
CA TYR A 357 -15.92 -10.37 26.54
C TYR A 357 -17.18 -10.81 27.30
N CYS A 358 -17.02 -11.69 28.29
CA CYS A 358 -18.12 -12.16 29.13
C CYS A 358 -17.66 -12.15 30.59
N ASN A 359 -18.24 -11.30 31.42
CA ASN A 359 -17.83 -11.13 32.82
C ASN A 359 -18.98 -11.33 33.83
N TRP A 360 -20.05 -12.06 33.48
CA TRP A 360 -21.24 -12.17 34.34
C TRP A 360 -20.99 -12.79 35.72
N GLU A 361 -19.85 -13.50 35.88
CA GLU A 361 -19.40 -14.18 37.11
C GLU A 361 -18.37 -13.34 37.87
N SER A 362 -18.00 -12.18 37.32
CA SER A 362 -17.02 -11.24 37.84
C SER A 362 -17.70 -9.91 38.19
N PRO A 363 -17.13 -9.11 39.12
CA PRO A 363 -17.59 -7.75 39.34
C PRO A 363 -17.60 -6.92 38.04
N GLY A 364 -18.53 -5.98 37.97
CA GLY A 364 -18.56 -5.01 36.88
C GLY A 364 -17.34 -4.10 36.87
N TRP A 365 -17.10 -3.43 35.73
CA TRP A 365 -16.01 -2.45 35.61
C TRP A 365 -16.25 -1.28 36.57
N GLY A 366 -15.17 -0.75 37.12
CA GLY A 366 -15.19 0.43 37.99
C GLY A 366 -15.78 1.67 37.31
N ALA A 367 -16.29 2.61 38.12
CA ALA A 367 -17.04 3.78 37.66
C ALA A 367 -16.32 4.60 36.56
N GLN A 368 -14.99 4.70 36.63
CA GLN A 368 -14.19 5.42 35.65
C GLN A 368 -14.29 4.81 34.24
N ALA A 369 -14.15 3.49 34.10
CA ALA A 369 -14.24 2.82 32.79
C ALA A 369 -15.66 2.95 32.20
N ARG A 370 -16.69 2.88 33.06
CA ARG A 370 -18.10 3.06 32.67
C ARG A 370 -18.37 4.46 32.13
N GLU A 371 -17.97 5.48 32.88
CA GLU A 371 -18.14 6.87 32.48
C GLU A 371 -17.47 7.16 31.14
N ARG A 372 -16.30 6.56 30.90
CA ARG A 372 -15.56 6.76 29.66
C ARG A 372 -16.15 6.04 28.46
N LEU A 373 -16.70 4.84 28.65
CA LEU A 373 -17.47 4.19 27.60
C LEU A 373 -18.70 5.05 27.25
N ASP A 374 -19.43 5.55 28.24
CA ASP A 374 -20.58 6.45 28.02
C ASP A 374 -20.15 7.72 27.28
N GLN A 375 -19.06 8.38 27.69
CA GLN A 375 -18.51 9.54 27.00
C GLN A 375 -18.11 9.25 25.54
N PHE A 376 -17.50 8.09 25.27
CA PHE A 376 -17.13 7.66 23.92
C PHE A 376 -18.36 7.49 23.03
N VAL A 377 -19.42 6.85 23.52
CA VAL A 377 -20.66 6.68 22.75
C VAL A 377 -21.39 8.02 22.57
N ARG A 378 -21.49 8.84 23.63
CA ARG A 378 -22.19 10.15 23.58
C ARG A 378 -21.58 11.13 22.58
N ARG A 379 -20.27 11.09 22.38
CA ARG A 379 -19.59 11.93 21.38
C ARG A 379 -19.63 11.34 19.95
N GLY A 380 -20.38 10.26 19.73
CA GLY A 380 -20.59 9.66 18.41
C GLY A 380 -19.69 8.48 18.06
N GLY A 381 -18.92 7.94 19.01
CA GLY A 381 -18.13 6.74 18.80
C GLY A 381 -19.02 5.51 18.57
N GLY A 382 -18.64 4.66 17.61
CA GLY A 382 -19.36 3.43 17.30
C GLY A 382 -19.16 2.37 18.39
N LEU A 383 -20.23 1.69 18.79
CA LEU A 383 -20.16 0.57 19.74
C LEU A 383 -20.80 -0.67 19.12
N ALA A 384 -20.05 -1.76 19.02
CA ALA A 384 -20.54 -3.08 18.67
C ALA A 384 -20.43 -4.00 19.89
N VAL A 385 -21.50 -4.74 20.19
CA VAL A 385 -21.54 -5.68 21.31
C VAL A 385 -21.76 -7.08 20.74
N ILE A 386 -20.76 -7.95 20.89
CA ILE A 386 -20.73 -9.29 20.32
C ILE A 386 -21.14 -10.31 21.38
N HIS A 387 -21.82 -11.38 20.95
CA HIS A 387 -22.39 -12.45 21.77
C HIS A 387 -21.71 -12.68 23.14
N PHE A 388 -22.54 -12.69 24.20
CA PHE A 388 -22.20 -12.68 25.63
C PHE A 388 -21.71 -11.35 26.21
N ALA A 389 -21.14 -10.43 25.41
CA ALA A 389 -20.82 -9.08 25.90
C ALA A 389 -22.08 -8.24 26.18
N ASN A 390 -23.24 -8.59 25.63
CA ASN A 390 -24.52 -8.01 26.01
C ASN A 390 -25.02 -8.53 27.37
N GLY A 391 -24.58 -9.75 27.75
CA GLY A 391 -24.86 -10.38 29.03
C GLY A 391 -24.04 -9.80 30.19
N ALA A 392 -22.90 -9.18 29.89
CA ALA A 392 -22.10 -8.40 30.85
C ALA A 392 -22.89 -7.31 31.61
N PHE A 393 -24.10 -6.99 31.14
CA PHE A 393 -24.92 -5.86 31.57
C PHE A 393 -26.34 -6.24 32.01
N HIS A 394 -26.62 -7.52 32.32
CA HIS A 394 -27.99 -7.93 32.59
C HIS A 394 -28.14 -8.93 33.73
N ALA A 395 -28.94 -8.56 34.74
CA ALA A 395 -29.21 -9.34 35.95
C ALA A 395 -29.98 -10.67 35.72
N SER A 396 -30.42 -10.95 34.50
CA SER A 396 -31.15 -12.19 34.18
C SER A 396 -30.25 -13.43 34.03
N LEU A 397 -28.94 -13.28 34.21
CA LEU A 397 -27.99 -14.38 34.08
C LEU A 397 -27.77 -15.08 35.42
N PRO A 398 -27.55 -16.41 35.42
CA PRO A 398 -27.27 -17.15 36.65
C PRO A 398 -26.06 -16.55 37.38
N GLY A 399 -26.21 -16.21 38.67
CA GLY A 399 -25.13 -15.66 39.48
C GLY A 399 -24.89 -14.14 39.35
N ALA A 400 -25.65 -13.43 38.51
CA ALA A 400 -25.51 -11.99 38.30
C ALA A 400 -26.18 -11.13 39.39
N GLU A 401 -26.67 -11.72 40.49
CA GLU A 401 -27.40 -11.00 41.55
C GLU A 401 -26.57 -9.93 42.26
N THR A 402 -25.24 -10.06 42.24
CA THR A 402 -24.27 -9.10 42.82
C THR A 402 -23.57 -8.25 41.76
N SER A 403 -24.07 -8.21 40.53
CA SER A 403 -23.48 -7.41 39.46
C SER A 403 -23.93 -5.95 39.55
N ASP A 404 -22.98 -5.04 39.79
CA ASP A 404 -23.21 -3.60 40.06
C ASP A 404 -23.57 -2.73 38.82
N TRP A 405 -24.15 -3.33 37.77
CA TRP A 405 -24.38 -2.65 36.49
C TRP A 405 -25.75 -1.99 36.38
#